data_AF-A0A7H0GQW2-F1
#
_entry.id   AF-A0A7H0GQW2-F1
#
_cell.length_a   1.000
_cell.length_b   1.000
_cell.length_c   1.000
_cell.angle_alpha   90.00
_cell.angle_beta   90.00
_cell.angle_gamma   90.00
#
_symmetry.space_group_name_H-M   'P 1'
#
loop_
_entity.id
_entity.type
_entity.pdbx_description
1 polymer ?
#
loop_
_entity_poly.entity_id
_entity_poly.type
_entity_poly.pdbx_seq_one_letter_code
_entity_poly.pdbx_strand_id
1 'polypeptide(L)' 'MVLILIEALLALIILVAIVWWTMFSGRKKGEPPGSGDSQQRKDSDN' A
#
# COMPACT_ATOMS: atom_id res chain seq x y z
N MET A 1 36.10 -8.57 11.82
CA MET A 1 35.98 -8.05 10.44
C MET A 1 34.80 -8.68 9.70
N VAL A 2 34.64 -10.01 9.68
CA VAL A 2 33.46 -10.71 9.09
C VAL A 2 32.13 -10.30 9.73
N LEU A 3 32.11 -10.02 11.04
CA LEU A 3 30.91 -9.53 11.73
C LEU A 3 30.33 -8.26 11.08
N ILE A 4 31.19 -7.32 10.65
CA ILE A 4 30.77 -6.05 10.06
C ILE A 4 30.17 -6.25 8.66
N LEU A 5 30.70 -7.24 7.92
CA LEU A 5 30.14 -7.65 6.62
C LEU A 5 28.73 -8.22 6.78
N ILE A 6 28.50 -9.06 7.79
CA ILE A 6 27.18 -9.63 8.07
C ILE A 6 26.19 -8.54 8.49
N GLU A 7 26.60 -7.63 9.39
CA GLU A 7 25.77 -6.50 9.80
C GLU A 7 25.38 -5.60 8.61
N ALA A 8 26.32 -5.33 7.70
CA ALA A 8 26.04 -4.54 6.50
C ALA A 8 25.07 -5.25 5.55
N LEU A 9 25.23 -6.56 5.35
CA LEU A 9 24.29 -7.38 4.55
C LEU A 9 22.89 -7.39 5.18
N LEU A 10 22.81 -7.55 6.50
CA LEU A 10 21.55 -7.55 7.24
C LEU A 10 20.86 -6.18 7.15
N ALA A 11 21.61 -5.10 7.37
CA ALA A 11 21.12 -3.73 7.25
C ALA A 11 20.60 -3.44 5.84
N LEU A 12 21.28 -3.95 4.80
CA LEU A 12 20.87 -3.76 3.41
C LEU A 12 19.53 -4.47 3.10
N ILE A 13 19.32 -5.68 3.62
CA ILE A 13 18.06 -6.41 3.50
C ILE A 13 16.94 -5.69 4.27
N ILE A 14 17.20 -5.25 5.51
CA ILE A 14 16.24 -4.51 6.33
C ILE A 14 15.85 -3.19 5.66
N LEU A 15 16.81 -2.48 5.07
CA LEU A 15 16.58 -1.22 4.40
C LEU A 15 15.67 -1.38 3.18
N VAL A 16 15.90 -2.41 2.36
CA VAL A 16 15.01 -2.74 1.23
C VAL A 16 13.63 -3.15 1.73
N ALA A 17 13.55 -3.96 2.80
CA ALA A 17 12.27 -4.36 3.39
C ALA A 17 11.46 -3.14 3.88
N ILE A 18 12.10 -2.17 4.53
CA ILE A 18 11.46 -0.93 4.98
C ILE A 18 11.04 -0.06 3.80
N VAL A 19 11.87 0.10 2.76
CA VAL A 19 11.52 0.91 1.58
C VAL A 19 10.37 0.27 0.81
N TRP A 20 10.43 -1.04 0.59
CA TRP A 20 9.35 -1.80 -0.02
C TRP A 20 8.07 -1.66 0.81
N TRP A 21 8.18 -1.85 2.12
CA TRP A 21 7.05 -1.72 3.04
C TRP A 21 6.45 -0.31 3.06
N THR A 22 7.26 0.73 3.10
CA THR A 22 6.77 2.13 3.12
C THR A 22 6.09 2.52 1.82
N MET A 23 6.60 2.08 0.67
CA MET A 23 5.97 2.30 -0.64
C MET A 23 4.75 1.41 -0.87
N PHE A 24 4.76 0.18 -0.35
CA PHE A 24 3.71 -0.81 -0.61
C PHE A 24 2.56 -0.74 0.40
N SER A 25 2.84 -0.43 1.66
CA SER A 25 1.83 -0.19 2.71
C SER A 25 1.07 1.12 2.49
N GLY A 26 1.58 2.02 1.64
CA GLY A 26 0.91 3.24 1.20
C GLY A 26 -0.13 3.03 0.09
N ARG A 27 -0.22 1.83 -0.52
CA ARG A 27 -1.34 1.51 -1.41
C ARG A 27 -2.58 1.32 -0.54
N LYS A 28 -3.30 2.42 -0.31
CA LYS A 28 -4.68 2.42 0.17
C LYS A 28 -5.50 1.46 -0.69
N LYS A 29 -5.69 0.24 -0.18
CA LYS A 29 -6.71 -0.69 -0.66
C LYS A 29 -8.00 -0.31 0.07
N GLY A 30 -8.90 0.34 -0.65
CA GLY A 30 -10.18 0.84 -0.13
C GLY A 30 -10.11 2.36 -0.06
N GLU A 31 -10.78 3.13 -0.91
CA GLU A 31 -12.04 2.88 -1.58
C GLU A 31 -11.92 3.11 -3.10
N PRO A 32 -12.73 2.47 -3.96
CA PRO A 32 -13.32 3.22 -5.05
C PRO A 32 -14.35 4.18 -4.44
N PRO A 33 -14.11 5.50 -4.32
CA PRO A 33 -15.18 6.47 -4.14
C PRO A 33 -16.01 6.48 -5.44
N GLY A 34 -16.87 5.48 -5.59
CA GLY A 34 -17.64 5.26 -6.81
C GLY A 34 -18.70 4.17 -6.70
N SER A 35 -19.03 3.73 -5.48
CA SER A 35 -20.13 2.80 -5.22
C SER A 35 -21.11 3.48 -4.25
N GLY A 36 -22.06 4.28 -4.75
CA GLY A 36 -23.08 4.88 -3.87
C GLY A 36 -24.10 5.80 -4.53
N ASP A 37 -23.68 6.87 -5.22
CA ASP A 37 -24.58 8.03 -5.36
C ASP A 37 -25.14 8.28 -6.78
N SER A 38 -25.13 7.28 -7.66
CA SER A 38 -25.68 7.40 -9.03
C SER A 38 -26.98 6.63 -9.27
N GLN A 39 -27.58 6.03 -8.24
CA GLN A 39 -28.83 5.26 -8.39
C GLN A 39 -30.10 6.02 -7.97
N GLN A 40 -30.02 7.31 -7.64
CA GLN A 40 -31.18 8.16 -7.36
C GLN A 40 -31.62 8.96 -8.61
N ARG A 41 -31.87 8.28 -9.74
CA ARG A 41 -32.47 8.88 -10.97
C ARG A 41 -33.28 7.87 -11.79
N LYS A 42 -33.90 6.86 -11.17
CA LYS A 42 -34.72 5.89 -11.93
C LYS A 42 -36.09 5.52 -11.35
N ASP A 43 -36.50 6.11 -10.22
CA ASP A 43 -37.74 5.70 -9.53
C ASP A 43 -38.76 6.85 -9.38
N SER A 44 -38.96 7.71 -10.38
CA SER A 44 -40.01 8.75 -10.31
C SER A 44 -40.78 9.00 -11.61
N ASP A 45 -40.68 8.08 -12.60
CA ASP A 45 -41.39 8.17 -13.88
C ASP A 45 -42.16 6.88 -14.22
N ASN A 46 -42.90 6.32 -13.26
CA ASN A 46 -43.95 5.31 -13.54
C ASN A 46 -45.12 5.37 -12.55
#